data_AF-A0A1I4IHI4-F1
#
_entry.id   AF-A0A1I4IHI4-F1
#
_cell.length_a   1.000
_cell.length_b   1.000
_cell.length_c   1.000
_cell.angle_alpha   90.00
_cell.angle_beta   90.00
_cell.angle_gamma   90.00
#
_symmetry.space_group_name_H-M   'P 1'
#
loop_
_entity.id
_entity.type
_entity.pdbx_description
1 polymer ?
#
loop_
_entity_poly.entity_id
_entity_poly.type
_entity_poly.pdbx_seq_one_letter_code
_entity_poly.pdbx_strand_id
1 'polypeptide(L)'
;ADKGYISAELDDYLHRRGADLLRPSLRHRAPRPGQGLLAPIRQLIESVYDTLKGQLDLELHGARTLTGVATRVAQRILALTAAIWHNRATGQPITRSLIAYDH
;
A
#
# COMPACT_ATOMS: atom_id res chain seq x y z
N ALA A 1 20.10 -2.77 9.60
CA ALA A 1 19.60 -1.98 8.47
C ALA A 1 19.11 -0.64 9.01
N ASP A 2 19.58 0.46 8.42
CA ASP A 2 19.31 1.80 8.94
C ASP A 2 17.83 2.17 8.75
N LYS A 3 17.11 2.45 9.84
CA LYS A 3 15.63 2.57 9.87
C LYS A 3 15.07 3.73 9.04
N GLY A 4 15.92 4.61 8.52
CA GLY A 4 15.53 5.78 7.74
C GLY A 4 15.92 5.77 6.26
N TYR A 5 16.48 4.66 5.74
CA TYR A 5 17.00 4.61 4.37
C TYR A 5 17.94 5.79 4.07
N ILE A 6 18.84 6.08 5.01
CA ILE A 6 19.76 7.23 4.99
C ILE A 6 21.09 6.80 4.36
N SER A 7 21.04 6.27 3.13
CA SER A 7 22.25 5.90 2.38
C SER A 7 22.40 6.82 1.18
N ALA A 8 23.59 7.41 1.05
CA ALA A 8 23.97 8.16 -0.14
C ALA A 8 23.98 7.26 -1.40
N GLU A 9 24.35 5.99 -1.23
CA GLU A 9 24.33 5.00 -2.32
C GLU A 9 22.89 4.75 -2.81
N LEU A 10 21.93 4.67 -1.88
CA LEU A 10 20.51 4.52 -2.22
C LEU A 10 19.97 5.78 -2.92
N ASP A 11 20.37 6.95 -2.44
CA ASP A 11 19.98 8.22 -3.06
C ASP A 11 20.51 8.30 -4.50
N ASP A 12 21.77 7.97 -4.74
CA ASP A 12 22.36 7.93 -6.09
C ASP A 12 21.74 6.84 -6.98
N TYR A 13 21.38 5.69 -6.40
CA TYR A 13 20.69 4.63 -7.11
C TYR A 13 19.31 5.06 -7.64
N LEU A 14 18.56 5.83 -6.83
CA LEU A 14 17.23 6.32 -7.15
C LEU A 14 17.28 7.51 -8.11
N HIS A 15 18.18 8.48 -7.89
CA HIS A 15 18.36 9.61 -8.80
C HIS A 15 18.76 9.16 -10.21
N ARG A 16 19.62 8.14 -10.33
CA ARG A 16 19.97 7.55 -11.63
C ARG A 16 18.76 6.96 -12.39
N ARG A 17 17.66 6.69 -11.70
CA ARG A 17 16.39 6.20 -12.26
C ARG A 17 15.31 7.28 -12.33
N GLY A 18 15.68 8.54 -12.09
CA GLY A 18 14.75 9.68 -12.11
C GLY A 18 13.77 9.70 -10.94
N ALA A 19 14.12 9.09 -9.82
CA ALA A 19 13.27 9.00 -8.64
C ALA A 19 13.92 9.70 -7.43
N ASP A 20 13.13 10.53 -6.74
CA ASP A 20 13.54 11.20 -5.50
C ASP A 20 12.86 10.56 -4.28
N LEU A 21 13.66 10.13 -3.32
CA LEU A 21 13.14 9.54 -2.08
C LEU A 21 12.72 10.62 -1.08
N LEU A 22 11.41 10.85 -0.99
CA LEU A 22 10.81 11.65 0.06
C LEU A 22 10.98 10.97 1.42
N ARG A 23 11.54 11.71 2.39
CA ARG A 23 11.84 11.23 3.74
C ARG A 23 11.21 12.18 4.77
N PRO A 24 10.64 11.67 5.88
CA PRO A 24 10.23 12.51 6.99
C PRO A 24 11.41 13.34 7.49
N SER A 25 11.18 14.60 7.89
CA SER A 25 12.24 15.40 8.52
C SER A 25 12.67 14.71 9.82
N LEU A 26 13.94 14.32 9.90
CA LEU A 26 14.55 14.01 11.19
C LEU A 26 14.54 15.28 12.05
N ARG A 27 14.42 15.15 13.38
CA ARG A 27 14.39 16.29 14.34
C ARG A 27 15.55 17.30 14.18
N HIS A 28 16.63 16.92 13.50
CA HIS A 28 17.82 17.75 13.28
C HIS A 28 18.07 18.13 11.80
N ARG A 29 17.07 18.05 10.92
CA ARG A 29 17.21 18.42 9.50
C ARG A 29 16.11 19.38 9.04
N ALA A 30 16.47 20.27 8.13
CA ALA A 30 15.53 21.18 7.49
C ALA A 30 14.38 20.40 6.82
N PRO A 31 13.12 20.86 6.96
CA PRO A 31 11.97 20.28 6.28
C PRO A 31 12.18 20.25 4.76
N ARG A 32 11.83 19.14 4.11
CA ARG A 32 11.94 18.98 2.65
C ARG A 32 10.58 19.25 1.99
N PRO A 33 10.56 19.79 0.75
CA PRO A 33 9.32 19.93 0.00
C PRO A 33 8.60 18.59 -0.15
N GLY A 34 7.26 18.59 -0.04
CA GLY A 34 6.43 17.38 -0.11
C GLY A 34 6.28 16.60 1.20
N GLN A 35 6.90 17.03 2.31
CA GLN A 35 6.76 16.34 3.60
C GLN A 35 5.33 16.28 4.13
N GLY A 36 4.53 17.33 3.90
CA GLY A 36 3.12 17.36 4.28
C GLY A 36 2.28 16.26 3.62
N LEU A 37 2.77 15.67 2.52
CA LEU A 37 2.11 14.57 1.81
C LEU A 37 2.43 13.20 2.44
N LEU A 38 3.53 13.07 3.18
CA LEU A 38 3.95 11.79 3.76
C LEU A 38 2.96 11.26 4.80
N ALA A 39 2.38 12.12 5.63
CA ALA A 39 1.41 11.70 6.64
C ALA A 39 0.08 11.22 6.02
N PRO A 40 -0.57 11.98 5.10
CA PRO A 40 -1.74 11.50 4.37
C PRO A 40 -1.48 10.23 3.56
N ILE A 41 -0.34 10.13 2.86
CA ILE A 41 0.03 8.94 2.09
C ILE A 41 0.25 7.74 3.01
N ARG A 42 0.93 7.92 4.14
CA ARG A 42 1.11 6.87 5.13
C ARG A 42 -0.24 6.36 5.64
N GLN A 43 -1.16 7.27 5.97
CA GLN A 43 -2.51 6.90 6.43
C GLN A 43 -3.31 6.15 5.36
N LEU A 44 -3.19 6.53 4.09
CA LEU A 44 -3.80 5.78 2.99
C LEU A 44 -3.18 4.38 2.87
N ILE A 45 -1.86 4.25 2.96
CA ILE A 45 -1.17 2.95 2.90
C ILE A 45 -1.54 2.08 4.10
N GLU A 46 -1.56 2.63 5.31
CA GLU A 46 -1.97 1.94 6.55
C GLU A 46 -3.43 1.50 6.46
N SER A 47 -4.34 2.36 5.99
CA SER A 47 -5.75 2.02 5.79
C SER A 47 -5.96 0.91 4.76
N VAL A 48 -5.24 0.96 3.62
CA VAL A 48 -5.28 -0.12 2.62
C VAL A 48 -4.68 -1.41 3.19
N TYR A 49 -3.58 -1.31 3.92
CA TYR A 49 -2.94 -2.46 4.55
C TYR A 49 -3.83 -3.10 5.62
N ASP A 50 -4.48 -2.31 6.48
CA ASP A 50 -5.39 -2.80 7.51
C ASP A 50 -6.65 -3.44 6.90
N THR A 51 -7.20 -2.80 5.85
CA THR A 51 -8.31 -3.37 5.08
C THR A 51 -7.90 -4.70 4.45
N LEU A 52 -6.72 -4.76 3.85
CA LEU A 52 -6.17 -6.00 3.30
C LEU A 52 -5.90 -7.01 4.41
N LYS A 53 -5.37 -6.64 5.56
CA LYS A 53 -5.08 -7.59 6.64
C LYS A 53 -6.36 -8.27 7.16
N GLY A 54 -7.44 -7.50 7.32
CA GLY A 54 -8.77 -8.01 7.68
C GLY A 54 -9.38 -8.87 6.57
N GLN A 55 -9.34 -8.39 5.31
CA GLN A 55 -9.90 -9.10 4.16
C GLN A 55 -9.08 -10.35 3.77
N LEU A 56 -7.76 -10.32 3.94
CA LEU A 56 -6.83 -11.43 3.73
C LEU A 56 -6.91 -12.46 4.86
N ASP A 57 -7.61 -12.15 5.95
CA ASP A 57 -7.80 -13.01 7.11
C ASP A 57 -6.48 -13.67 7.53
N LEU A 58 -5.41 -12.85 7.55
CA LEU A 58 -4.08 -13.29 7.97
C LEU A 58 -3.99 -13.47 9.49
N GLU A 59 -5.03 -13.05 10.22
CA GLU A 59 -5.13 -13.21 11.67
C GLU A 59 -5.76 -14.55 12.07
N LEU A 60 -6.71 -15.10 11.29
CA LEU A 60 -7.07 -16.51 11.41
C LEU A 60 -5.99 -17.38 10.75
N HIS A 61 -5.60 -18.45 11.43
CA HIS A 61 -4.45 -19.31 11.14
C HIS A 61 -4.61 -20.18 9.86
N GLY A 62 -5.09 -19.62 8.76
CA GLY A 62 -5.48 -20.34 7.54
C GLY A 62 -4.35 -20.60 6.54
N ALA A 63 -3.18 -19.99 6.68
CA ALA A 63 -2.06 -20.17 5.76
C ALA A 63 -0.79 -20.57 6.51
N ARG A 64 -0.60 -21.88 6.69
CA ARG A 64 0.59 -22.46 7.34
C ARG A 64 1.83 -22.51 6.42
N THR A 65 1.74 -22.01 5.18
CA THR A 65 2.82 -22.04 4.17
C THR A 65 2.91 -20.71 3.40
N LEU A 66 4.13 -20.34 3.00
CA LEU A 66 4.40 -19.13 2.19
C LEU A 66 3.58 -19.11 0.89
N THR A 67 3.48 -20.26 0.22
CA THR A 67 2.66 -20.43 -0.98
C THR A 67 1.18 -20.17 -0.70
N GLY A 68 0.64 -20.67 0.42
CA GLY A 68 -0.75 -20.41 0.81
C GLY A 68 -1.02 -18.92 1.07
N VAL A 69 -0.06 -18.20 1.65
CA VAL A 69 -0.15 -16.74 1.82
C VAL A 69 -0.12 -16.04 0.46
N ALA A 70 0.85 -16.38 -0.40
CA ALA A 70 0.99 -15.76 -1.72
C ALA A 70 -0.26 -15.95 -2.60
N THR A 71 -0.82 -17.17 -2.64
CA THR A 71 -2.03 -17.47 -3.40
C THR A 71 -3.23 -16.66 -2.89
N ARG A 72 -3.42 -16.56 -1.57
CA ARG A 72 -4.52 -15.76 -0.98
C ARG A 72 -4.36 -14.27 -1.27
N VAL A 73 -3.13 -13.75 -1.21
CA VAL A 73 -2.83 -12.36 -1.57
C VAL A 73 -3.16 -12.11 -3.04
N ALA A 74 -2.71 -12.98 -3.94
CA ALA A 74 -2.99 -12.85 -5.37
C ALA A 74 -4.50 -12.92 -5.67
N GLN A 75 -5.21 -13.91 -5.13
CA GLN A 75 -6.66 -14.08 -5.33
C GLN A 75 -7.46 -12.87 -4.87
N ARG A 76 -7.13 -12.29 -3.71
CA ARG A 76 -7.88 -11.16 -3.16
C ARG A 76 -7.55 -9.83 -3.82
N ILE A 77 -6.30 -9.61 -4.25
CA ILE A 77 -5.94 -8.45 -5.10
C ILE A 77 -6.71 -8.53 -6.43
N LEU A 78 -6.79 -9.72 -7.03
CA LEU A 78 -7.55 -9.95 -8.26
C LEU A 78 -9.05 -9.70 -8.05
N ALA A 79 -9.64 -10.23 -6.97
CA ALA A 79 -11.05 -10.01 -6.64
C ALA A 79 -11.37 -8.51 -6.41
N LEU A 80 -10.51 -7.80 -5.68
CA LEU A 80 -10.64 -6.36 -5.46
C LEU A 80 -10.59 -5.58 -6.79
N THR A 81 -9.63 -5.93 -7.65
CA THR A 81 -9.47 -5.29 -8.96
C THR A 81 -10.68 -5.55 -9.85
N ALA A 82 -11.21 -6.78 -9.84
CA ALA A 82 -12.40 -7.16 -10.59
C ALA A 82 -13.66 -6.41 -10.09
N ALA A 83 -13.86 -6.28 -8.78
CA ALA A 83 -14.97 -5.54 -8.20
C ALA A 83 -14.91 -4.05 -8.56
N ILE A 84 -13.74 -3.42 -8.46
CA ILE A 84 -13.55 -2.01 -8.85
C ILE A 84 -13.79 -1.83 -10.36
N TRP A 85 -13.31 -2.76 -11.19
CA TRP A 85 -13.56 -2.75 -12.63
C TRP A 85 -15.04 -2.90 -12.95
N HIS A 86 -15.75 -3.83 -12.30
CA HIS A 86 -17.17 -4.04 -12.48
C HIS A 86 -17.99 -2.80 -12.09
N ASN A 87 -17.67 -2.18 -10.96
CA ASN A 87 -18.32 -0.95 -10.51
C ASN A 87 -18.09 0.21 -11.49
N ARG A 88 -16.91 0.29 -12.12
CA ARG A 88 -16.63 1.26 -13.19
C ARG A 88 -17.44 0.95 -14.45
N ALA A 89 -17.48 -0.30 -14.87
CA ALA A 89 -18.21 -0.73 -16.07
C ALA A 89 -19.73 -0.52 -15.95
N THR A 90 -20.26 -0.57 -14.72
CA THR A 90 -21.69 -0.37 -14.41
C THR A 90 -22.04 1.06 -14.01
N GLY A 91 -21.07 1.99 -14.04
CA GLY A 91 -21.33 3.41 -13.78
C GLY A 91 -21.67 3.73 -12.32
N GLN A 92 -21.23 2.92 -11.37
CA GLN A 92 -21.53 3.14 -9.95
C GLN A 92 -20.94 4.49 -9.47
N PRO A 93 -21.68 5.27 -8.66
CA PRO A 93 -21.23 6.57 -8.19
C PRO A 93 -19.99 6.48 -7.29
N ILE A 94 -19.80 5.33 -6.61
CA ILE A 94 -18.61 5.05 -5.80
C ILE A 94 -17.95 3.78 -6.31
N THR A 95 -17.02 3.94 -7.25
CA THR A 95 -16.36 2.82 -7.96
C THR A 95 -15.52 1.90 -7.07
N ARG A 96 -15.09 2.37 -5.90
CA ARG A 96 -14.32 1.59 -4.91
C ARG A 96 -15.16 0.96 -3.80
N SER A 97 -16.48 1.12 -3.84
CA SER A 97 -17.35 0.49 -2.84
C SER A 97 -17.41 -1.02 -3.04
N LEU A 98 -17.17 -1.79 -1.98
CA LEU A 98 -17.21 -3.26 -2.01
C LEU A 98 -18.41 -3.83 -1.26
N ILE A 99 -19.28 -2.98 -0.70
CA ILE A 99 -20.41 -3.38 0.15
C ILE A 99 -21.32 -4.40 -0.58
N ALA A 100 -21.48 -4.26 -1.89
CA ALA A 100 -22.30 -5.17 -2.70
C ALA A 100 -21.68 -6.57 -2.91
N TYR A 101 -20.42 -6.77 -2.51
CA TYR A 101 -19.68 -8.04 -2.66
C TYR A 101 -19.32 -8.66 -1.29
N ASP A 102 -19.80 -8.08 -0.20
CA ASP A 102 -19.62 -8.58 1.16
C ASP A 102 -20.69 -9.64 1.43
N HIS A 103 -20.36 -10.90 1.12
CA HIS A 103 -21.23 -12.09 1.27
C HIS A 103 -20.47 -13.21 1.98
#